data_AF-A0A1H0ABS3-F1
#
_entry.id   AF-A0A1H0ABS3-F1
#
_cell.length_a   1.000
_cell.length_b   1.000
_cell.length_c   1.000
_cell.angle_alpha   90.00
_cell.angle_beta   90.00
_cell.angle_gamma   90.00
#
_symmetry.space_group_name_H-M   'P 1'
#
loop_
_entity.id
_entity.type
_entity.pdbx_description
1 polymer ?
#
loop_
_entity_poly.entity_id
_entity_poly.type
_entity_poly.pdbx_seq_one_letter_code
_entity_poly.pdbx_strand_id
1 'polypeptide(L)'
;MTDTGRPARKQVLLRLDPAVHDALAAWAAGELRSTNAQIEYLLRRALADAGRLPAGARPIPRRGRPPKDPASAVPAQDGRSSRADQDGKDDKDSQDDRNGGADQDGKGAERAADG
;
A
#
# COMPACT_ATOMS: atom_id res chain seq x y z
N MET A 1 -1.98 16.12 -33.71
CA MET A 1 -2.49 16.60 -32.41
C MET A 1 -3.64 15.69 -31.98
N THR A 2 -3.37 14.61 -31.23
CA THR A 2 -4.44 13.79 -30.63
C THR A 2 -4.05 13.36 -29.22
N ASP A 3 -4.23 14.27 -28.26
CA ASP A 3 -4.36 13.90 -26.85
C ASP A 3 -5.67 13.11 -26.69
N THR A 4 -5.56 11.81 -26.46
CA THR A 4 -6.72 10.97 -26.12
C THR A 4 -6.95 11.08 -24.62
N GLY A 5 -7.30 12.28 -24.16
CA GLY A 5 -7.49 12.61 -22.74
C GLY A 5 -8.45 11.63 -22.06
N ARG A 6 -7.91 10.60 -21.40
CA ARG A 6 -8.70 9.71 -20.55
C ARG A 6 -9.03 10.51 -19.29
N PRO A 7 -10.32 10.72 -18.96
CA PRO A 7 -10.67 11.38 -17.72
C PRO A 7 -10.02 10.63 -16.55
N ALA A 8 -9.39 11.39 -15.67
CA ALA A 8 -8.72 10.86 -14.49
C ALA A 8 -9.72 10.10 -13.61
N ARG A 9 -9.26 9.03 -12.97
CA ARG A 9 -10.09 8.30 -11.99
C ARG A 9 -10.32 9.21 -10.80
N LYS A 10 -11.59 9.39 -10.41
CA LYS A 10 -11.94 10.16 -9.21
C LYS A 10 -11.61 9.32 -7.97
N GLN A 11 -10.80 9.88 -7.07
CA GLN A 11 -10.58 9.32 -5.74
C GLN A 11 -11.66 9.86 -4.81
N VAL A 12 -12.31 8.97 -4.05
CA VAL A 12 -13.38 9.33 -3.11
C VAL A 12 -13.07 8.65 -1.78
N LEU A 13 -13.13 9.40 -0.68
CA LEU A 13 -13.06 8.84 0.66
C LEU A 13 -14.44 8.27 1.01
N LEU A 14 -14.52 6.95 1.17
CA LEU A 14 -15.73 6.25 1.56
C LEU A 14 -15.68 5.94 3.05
N ARG A 15 -16.71 6.33 3.79
CA ARG A 15 -16.90 5.90 5.18
C ARG A 15 -17.66 4.58 5.16
N LEU A 16 -17.02 3.52 5.63
CA LEU A 16 -17.62 2.20 5.80
C LEU A 16 -17.51 1.80 7.25
N ASP A 17 -18.47 0.99 7.69
CA ASP A 17 -18.30 0.20 8.89
C ASP A 17 -17.07 -0.73 8.71
N PRO A 18 -16.17 -0.86 9.71
CA PRO A 18 -14.97 -1.69 9.59
C PRO A 18 -15.26 -3.16 9.27
N ALA A 19 -16.30 -3.76 9.87
CA ALA A 19 -16.64 -5.16 9.61
C ALA A 19 -17.15 -5.36 8.18
N VAL A 20 -17.86 -4.37 7.62
CA VAL A 20 -18.27 -4.38 6.21
C VAL A 20 -17.06 -4.28 5.29
N HIS A 21 -16.10 -3.42 5.61
CA HIS A 21 -14.86 -3.32 4.84
C HIS A 21 -14.10 -4.66 4.84
N ASP A 22 -13.99 -5.31 5.99
CA ASP A 22 -13.25 -6.57 6.13
C ASP A 22 -13.94 -7.71 5.37
N ALA A 23 -15.27 -7.79 5.41
CA ALA A 23 -16.02 -8.74 4.61
C ALA A 23 -15.80 -8.53 3.10
N LEU A 24 -15.77 -7.28 2.63
CA LEU A 24 -15.48 -6.95 1.23
C LEU A 24 -14.04 -7.31 0.85
N ALA A 25 -13.08 -7.08 1.73
CA ALA A 25 -11.67 -7.43 1.51
C ALA A 25 -11.48 -8.96 1.43
N ALA A 26 -12.10 -9.71 2.33
CA ALA A 26 -12.06 -11.17 2.32
C ALA A 26 -12.70 -11.75 1.05
N TRP A 27 -13.85 -11.22 0.62
CA TRP A 27 -14.49 -11.63 -0.63
C TRP A 27 -13.61 -11.30 -1.86
N ALA A 28 -13.05 -10.09 -1.91
CA ALA A 28 -12.17 -9.68 -3.00
C ALA A 28 -10.94 -10.60 -3.10
N ALA A 29 -10.34 -10.98 -1.96
CA ALA A 29 -9.22 -11.91 -1.89
C ALA A 29 -9.59 -13.30 -2.44
N GLY A 30 -10.75 -13.83 -2.09
CA GLY A 30 -11.28 -15.09 -2.63
C GLY A 30 -11.45 -15.07 -4.16
N GLU A 31 -11.74 -13.91 -4.74
CA GLU A 31 -11.84 -13.74 -6.20
C GLU A 31 -10.53 -13.28 -6.87
N LEU A 32 -9.43 -13.14 -6.13
CA LEU A 32 -8.15 -12.58 -6.60
C LEU A 32 -8.28 -11.15 -7.15
N ARG A 33 -9.22 -10.34 -6.64
CA ARG A 33 -9.40 -8.90 -6.95
C ARG A 33 -8.79 -8.03 -5.86
N SER A 34 -8.43 -6.79 -6.20
CA SER A 34 -8.27 -5.78 -5.16
C SER A 34 -9.63 -5.39 -4.60
N THR A 35 -9.65 -4.94 -3.34
CA THR A 35 -10.87 -4.45 -2.68
C THR A 35 -11.55 -3.34 -3.49
N ASN A 36 -10.78 -2.38 -4.04
CA ASN A 36 -11.33 -1.32 -4.89
C ASN A 36 -11.97 -1.86 -6.18
N ALA A 37 -11.39 -2.89 -6.79
CA ALA A 37 -11.98 -3.51 -7.98
C ALA A 37 -13.28 -4.25 -7.64
N GLN A 38 -13.36 -4.87 -6.46
CA GLN A 38 -14.58 -5.50 -5.96
C GLN A 38 -15.68 -4.46 -5.69
N ILE A 39 -15.35 -3.37 -5.00
CA ILE A 39 -16.29 -2.26 -4.74
C ILE A 39 -16.83 -1.68 -6.06
N GLU A 40 -15.95 -1.40 -7.03
CA GLU A 40 -16.36 -0.88 -8.35
C GLU A 40 -17.30 -1.87 -9.08
N TYR A 41 -17.01 -3.17 -9.01
CA TYR A 41 -17.87 -4.19 -9.61
C TYR A 41 -19.26 -4.19 -8.98
N LEU A 42 -19.35 -4.15 -7.64
CA LEU A 42 -20.61 -4.11 -6.92
C LEU A 42 -21.42 -2.86 -7.21
N LEU A 43 -20.77 -1.70 -7.25
CA LEU A 43 -21.44 -0.43 -7.56
C LEU A 43 -22.01 -0.43 -8.99
N ARG A 44 -21.25 -0.92 -9.97
CA ARG A 44 -21.73 -1.02 -11.36
C ARG A 44 -22.90 -1.98 -11.50
N ARG A 45 -22.81 -3.14 -10.83
CA ARG A 45 -23.91 -4.11 -10.82
C ARG A 45 -25.16 -3.50 -10.18
N ALA A 46 -25.05 -2.89 -9.00
CA ALA A 46 -26.17 -2.24 -8.35
C ALA A 46 -26.80 -1.12 -9.21
N LEU A 47 -25.99 -0.32 -9.90
CA LEU A 47 -26.48 0.68 -10.85
C LEU A 47 -27.18 0.06 -12.05
N ALA A 48 -26.65 -1.03 -12.61
CA ALA A 48 -27.26 -1.75 -13.73
C ALA A 48 -28.60 -2.37 -13.33
N ASP A 49 -28.63 -3.06 -12.19
CA ASP A 49 -29.83 -3.70 -11.65
C ASP A 49 -30.92 -2.66 -11.34
N ALA A 50 -30.53 -1.45 -10.92
CA ALA A 50 -31.44 -0.32 -10.72
C ALA A 50 -31.84 0.43 -12.01
N GLY A 51 -31.31 0.06 -13.18
CA GLY A 51 -31.54 0.78 -14.45
C GLY A 51 -30.92 2.17 -14.52
N ARG A 52 -29.90 2.44 -13.70
CA ARG A 52 -29.24 3.75 -13.52
C ARG A 52 -27.81 3.80 -14.03
N LEU A 53 -27.30 2.72 -14.62
CA LEU A 53 -25.94 2.70 -15.16
C LEU A 53 -25.84 3.67 -16.36
N PRO A 54 -24.94 4.66 -16.35
CA PRO A 54 -24.79 5.58 -17.47
C PRO A 54 -24.34 4.86 -18.75
N ALA A 55 -24.96 5.18 -19.89
CA ALA A 55 -24.62 4.57 -21.19
C ALA A 55 -23.15 4.77 -21.61
N GLY A 56 -22.50 5.85 -21.15
CA GLY A 56 -21.09 6.15 -21.39
C GLY A 56 -20.10 5.52 -20.39
N ALA A 57 -20.55 4.67 -19.46
CA ALA A 57 -19.68 4.08 -18.46
C ALA A 57 -18.65 3.15 -19.13
N ARG A 58 -17.37 3.51 -19.02
CA ARG A 58 -16.28 2.72 -19.61
C ARG A 58 -16.20 1.30 -19.01
N PRO A 59 -15.77 0.29 -19.78
CA PRO A 59 -15.55 -1.07 -19.26
C PRO A 59 -14.55 -1.11 -18.11
N ILE A 60 -14.70 -2.09 -17.21
CA ILE A 60 -13.74 -2.36 -16.13
C ILE A 60 -12.40 -2.76 -16.76
N PRO A 61 -11.27 -2.08 -16.44
CA PRO A 61 -9.96 -2.45 -16.97
C PRO A 61 -9.55 -3.87 -16.59
N ARG A 62 -8.89 -4.58 -17.52
CA ARG A 62 -8.37 -5.94 -17.26
C ARG A 62 -7.23 -5.89 -16.23
N ARG A 63 -7.05 -6.99 -15.49
CA ARG A 63 -5.98 -7.15 -14.49
C ARG A 63 -4.59 -7.04 -15.13
N GLY A 64 -3.63 -6.54 -14.36
CA GLY A 64 -2.19 -6.73 -14.62
C GLY A 64 -1.50 -5.76 -15.58
N ARG A 65 -2.20 -4.87 -16.29
CA ARG A 65 -1.52 -3.88 -17.14
C ARG A 65 -2.22 -2.52 -17.11
N PRO A 66 -1.65 -1.48 -16.49
CA PRO A 66 -2.01 -0.12 -16.88
C PRO A 66 -1.77 0.02 -18.39
N PRO A 67 -2.74 0.53 -19.18
CA PRO A 67 -2.48 0.88 -20.58
C PRO A 67 -1.22 1.75 -20.66
N LYS A 68 -0.32 1.45 -21.59
CA LYS A 68 0.89 2.26 -21.78
C LYS A 68 0.45 3.62 -22.32
N ASP A 69 0.67 4.68 -21.55
CA ASP A 69 0.57 6.04 -22.08
C ASP A 69 1.67 6.20 -23.13
N PRO A 70 1.36 6.61 -24.38
CA PRO A 70 2.38 6.77 -25.43
C PRO A 70 3.44 7.83 -25.07
N ALA A 71 3.17 8.69 -24.09
CA ALA A 71 4.07 9.73 -23.60
C ALA A 71 5.13 9.25 -22.58
N SER A 72 5.04 8.00 -22.09
CA SER A 72 5.95 7.49 -21.04
C SER A 72 7.16 6.69 -21.57
N ALA A 73 7.38 6.66 -22.88
CA ALA A 73 8.59 6.09 -23.48
C ALA A 73 9.71 7.13 -23.52
N VAL A 74 10.35 7.41 -22.38
CA VAL A 74 11.60 8.18 -22.35
C VAL A 74 12.74 7.26 -22.81
N PRO A 75 13.52 7.61 -23.85
CA PRO A 75 14.69 6.82 -24.24
C PRO A 75 15.76 6.90 -23.15
N ALA A 76 16.31 5.75 -22.76
CA ALA A 76 17.42 5.66 -21.82
C ALA A 76 18.59 6.51 -22.34
N GLN A 77 18.95 7.54 -21.60
CA GLN A 77 20.16 8.31 -21.88
C GLN A 77 21.33 7.60 -21.20
N ASP A 78 22.24 7.10 -22.03
CA ASP A 78 23.52 6.51 -21.63
C ASP A 78 24.41 7.55 -20.94
N GLY A 79 24.39 7.56 -19.61
CA GLY A 79 25.28 8.38 -18.78
C GLY A 79 26.60 7.67 -18.53
N ARG A 80 27.60 7.89 -19.40
CA ARG A 80 29.01 7.63 -19.10
C ARG A 80 29.63 8.84 -18.41
N SER A 81 30.05 8.67 -17.16
CA SER A 81 31.18 9.33 -16.46
C SER A 81 31.07 8.95 -14.97
N SER A 82 32.10 8.72 -14.16
CA SER A 82 33.56 8.70 -14.28
C SER A 82 34.07 8.00 -13.02
N ARG A 83 34.89 6.96 -13.16
CA ARG A 83 35.67 6.39 -12.04
C ARG A 83 36.79 7.35 -11.70
N ALA A 84 36.75 7.94 -10.52
CA ALA A 84 37.87 8.60 -9.87
C ALA A 84 37.85 8.21 -8.37
N ASP A 85 38.87 7.45 -7.99
CA ASP A 85 39.57 7.42 -6.71
C ASP A 85 38.77 7.52 -5.40
N GLN A 86 38.79 6.42 -4.65
CA GLN A 86 39.17 6.44 -3.23
C GLN A 86 39.46 5.02 -2.70
N ASP A 87 40.75 4.72 -2.61
CA ASP A 87 41.31 3.72 -1.70
C ASP A 87 41.00 4.15 -0.25
N GLY A 88 40.31 3.28 0.49
CA GLY A 88 40.04 3.45 1.92
C GLY A 88 40.04 2.09 2.60
N LYS A 89 41.07 1.85 3.43
CA LYS A 89 41.24 0.68 4.29
C LYS A 89 40.03 0.45 5.19
N ASP A 90 39.50 -0.77 5.18
CA ASP A 90 38.60 -1.26 6.22
C ASP A 90 39.43 -1.80 7.41
N ASP A 91 39.69 -0.94 8.40
CA ASP A 91 40.06 -1.37 9.74
C ASP A 91 38.77 -1.75 10.49
N LYS A 92 38.67 -3.04 10.83
CA LYS A 92 37.78 -3.55 11.87
C LYS A 92 38.13 -2.84 13.18
N ASP A 93 37.15 -2.28 13.87
CA ASP A 93 37.00 -2.55 15.31
C ASP A 93 35.71 -2.02 15.92
N SER A 94 35.22 -2.84 16.85
CA SER A 94 34.41 -2.47 18.01
C SER A 94 32.94 -2.10 17.81
N GLN A 95 32.11 -3.15 17.84
CA GLN A 95 30.85 -3.10 18.58
C GLN A 95 31.19 -2.99 20.07
N ASP A 96 30.80 -1.91 20.72
CA ASP A 96 30.42 -1.87 22.13
C ASP A 96 29.82 -0.49 22.41
N ASP A 97 28.54 -0.45 22.76
CA ASP A 97 28.04 0.37 23.87
C ASP A 97 26.53 0.16 24.10
N ARG A 98 26.24 -0.81 24.98
CA ARG A 98 25.40 -0.72 26.18
C ARG A 98 24.11 0.12 26.08
N ASN A 99 22.97 -0.57 26.06
CA ASN A 99 21.72 -0.04 26.60
C ASN A 99 21.41 -0.73 27.94
N GLY A 100 21.58 0.01 29.04
CA GLY A 100 21.18 -0.39 30.39
C GLY A 100 19.72 -0.06 30.65
N GLY A 101 19.02 -0.93 31.38
CA GLY A 101 17.61 -0.72 31.70
C GLY A 101 17.01 -1.75 32.66
N ALA A 102 17.56 -1.79 33.89
CA ALA A 102 16.92 -2.13 35.15
C ALA A 102 16.01 -3.38 35.24
N ASP A 103 16.59 -4.44 35.79
CA ASP A 103 15.90 -5.51 36.50
C ASP A 103 15.16 -4.95 37.73
N GLN A 104 13.86 -5.22 37.85
CA GLN A 104 13.14 -5.07 39.11
C GLN A 104 13.06 -6.43 39.79
N ASP A 105 14.00 -6.66 40.71
CA ASP A 105 13.96 -7.78 41.65
C ASP A 105 12.82 -7.57 42.66
N GLY A 106 11.74 -8.30 42.45
CA GLY A 106 10.75 -8.57 43.48
C GLY A 106 11.28 -9.61 44.47
N LYS A 107 11.63 -9.18 45.68
CA LYS A 107 11.72 -10.05 46.86
C LYS A 107 11.03 -9.40 48.06
N GLY A 108 10.09 -10.15 48.62
CA GLY A 108 9.36 -9.78 49.83
C GLY A 108 10.10 -10.10 51.13
N ALA A 109 9.56 -9.52 52.20
CA ALA A 109 9.58 -9.98 53.59
C ALA A 109 8.47 -9.16 54.29
N GLU A 110 7.32 -9.72 54.64
CA GLU A 110 7.06 -10.47 55.89
C GLU A 110 7.36 -9.63 57.15
N ARG A 111 6.33 -9.16 57.87
CA ARG A 111 6.05 -9.51 59.29
C ARG A 111 4.94 -8.65 59.93
N ALA A 112 4.27 -9.31 60.86
CA ALA A 112 3.06 -8.97 61.60
C ALA A 112 3.27 -8.05 62.82
N ALA A 113 2.16 -7.42 63.26
CA ALA A 113 1.72 -7.13 64.64
C ALA A 113 0.54 -6.12 64.50
N ASP A 114 -0.72 -6.44 64.81
CA ASP A 114 -1.36 -6.56 66.13
C ASP A 114 -1.13 -5.33 67.05
N GLY A 115 -2.23 -4.64 67.38
CA GLY A 115 -2.28 -3.42 68.20
C GLY A 115 -3.44 -2.50 67.81
#